data_AF-K0DEC8-F1
#
_entry.id   AF-K0DEC8-F1
#
_cell.length_a   1.000
_cell.length_b   1.000
_cell.length_c   1.000
_cell.angle_alpha   90.00
_cell.angle_beta   90.00
_cell.angle_gamma   90.00
#
_symmetry.space_group_name_H-M   'P 1'
#
loop_
_entity.id
_entity.type
_entity.pdbx_description
1 polymer ?
#
loop_
_entity_poly.entity_id
_entity_poly.type
_entity_poly.pdbx_seq_one_letter_code
_entity_poly.pdbx_strand_id
1 'polypeptide(L)'
;MIDLLVRHYIWWFIIPIIITYILNLISQQITRWAMQQTSYAIIAIIGFFGIVIHELSHLIIAILFHHNITDFKLWQISNDGVLGYVNHTYNKNSFYQRFGNVFIGLAPIFGLGLAVYSLTLFMYPPLLSWRLLVVICLMISFVFGFNLSRADWINFWYGVPFYLIIIFIVTIIQMLLKKD
;
A
#
# COMPACT_ATOMS: atom_id res chain seq x y z
N MET A 1 -31.13 -8.91 -3.70
CA MET A 1 -30.23 -8.88 -2.54
C MET A 1 -28.89 -9.53 -2.85
N ILE A 2 -28.91 -10.84 -3.12
CA ILE A 2 -27.71 -11.66 -3.30
C ILE A 2 -26.85 -11.13 -4.46
N ASP A 3 -27.45 -10.82 -5.62
CA ASP A 3 -26.68 -10.35 -6.78
C ASP A 3 -25.92 -9.03 -6.54
N LEU A 4 -26.52 -8.09 -5.79
CA LEU A 4 -25.88 -6.82 -5.45
C LEU A 4 -24.73 -7.04 -4.47
N LEU A 5 -24.96 -7.87 -3.45
CA LEU A 5 -23.95 -8.20 -2.46
C LEU A 5 -22.75 -8.92 -3.09
N VAL A 6 -23.01 -9.89 -3.97
CA VAL A 6 -21.98 -10.59 -4.76
C VAL A 6 -21.19 -9.60 -5.60
N ARG A 7 -21.87 -8.67 -6.28
CA ARG A 7 -21.22 -7.61 -7.07
C ARG A 7 -20.28 -6.77 -6.20
N HIS A 8 -20.73 -6.29 -5.03
CA HIS A 8 -19.85 -5.49 -4.16
C HIS A 8 -18.66 -6.28 -3.64
N TYR A 9 -18.84 -7.55 -3.22
CA TYR A 9 -17.68 -8.36 -2.83
C TYR A 9 -16.71 -8.58 -3.98
N ILE A 10 -17.19 -8.83 -5.20
CA ILE A 10 -16.31 -9.01 -6.35
C ILE A 10 -15.52 -7.73 -6.64
N TRP A 11 -16.21 -6.60 -6.81
CA TRP A 11 -15.60 -5.36 -7.28
C TRP A 11 -14.83 -4.60 -6.19
N TRP A 12 -15.28 -4.64 -4.95
CA TRP A 12 -14.69 -3.85 -3.85
C TRP A 12 -13.75 -4.65 -2.96
N PHE A 13 -13.65 -5.96 -3.16
CA PHE A 13 -12.79 -6.82 -2.35
C PHE A 13 -11.96 -7.78 -3.19
N ILE A 14 -12.59 -8.69 -3.94
CA ILE A 14 -11.86 -9.76 -4.65
C ILE A 14 -10.92 -9.22 -5.72
N ILE A 15 -11.41 -8.37 -6.63
CA ILE A 15 -10.60 -7.82 -7.73
C ILE A 15 -9.40 -6.99 -7.19
N PRO A 16 -9.60 -6.02 -6.27
CA PRO A 16 -8.47 -5.26 -5.70
C PRO A 16 -7.41 -6.12 -5.03
N ILE A 17 -7.80 -7.18 -4.31
CA ILE A 17 -6.86 -8.10 -3.66
C ILE A 17 -6.04 -8.86 -4.70
N ILE A 18 -6.70 -9.38 -5.74
CA ILE A 18 -6.00 -10.12 -6.81
C ILE A 18 -4.99 -9.20 -7.49
N ILE A 19 -5.37 -7.97 -7.82
CA ILE A 19 -4.47 -6.98 -8.43
C ILE A 19 -3.28 -6.70 -7.50
N THR A 20 -3.55 -6.41 -6.23
CA THR A 20 -2.51 -6.13 -5.23
C THR A 20 -1.54 -7.29 -5.07
N TYR A 21 -2.06 -8.52 -5.02
CA TYR A 21 -1.26 -9.72 -4.91
C TYR A 21 -0.36 -9.92 -6.15
N ILE A 22 -0.90 -9.75 -7.35
CA ILE A 22 -0.14 -9.84 -8.60
C ILE A 22 0.96 -8.77 -8.66
N LEU A 23 0.63 -7.51 -8.34
CA LEU A 23 1.61 -6.41 -8.33
C LEU A 23 2.74 -6.69 -7.32
N ASN A 24 2.41 -7.15 -6.12
CA ASN A 24 3.39 -7.52 -5.11
C ASN A 24 4.26 -8.70 -5.57
N LEU A 25 3.70 -9.72 -6.22
CA LEU A 25 4.48 -10.84 -6.78
C LEU A 25 5.48 -10.37 -7.83
N ILE A 26 5.05 -9.51 -8.76
CA ILE A 26 5.90 -8.94 -9.80
C ILE A 26 7.02 -8.10 -9.17
N SER A 27 6.68 -7.22 -8.23
CA SER A 27 7.63 -6.37 -7.50
C SER A 27 8.70 -7.20 -6.77
N GLN A 28 8.26 -8.25 -6.07
CA GLN A 28 9.18 -9.14 -5.37
C GLN A 28 10.10 -9.89 -6.34
N GLN A 29 9.59 -10.30 -7.50
CA GLN A 29 10.39 -10.97 -8.52
C GLN A 29 11.45 -10.04 -9.11
N ILE A 30 11.08 -8.80 -9.44
CA ILE A 30 12.01 -7.77 -9.93
C ILE A 30 13.08 -7.48 -8.89
N THR A 31 12.69 -7.32 -7.62
CA THR A 31 13.61 -7.02 -6.53
C THR A 31 14.57 -8.17 -6.29
N ARG A 32 14.09 -9.42 -6.27
CA ARG A 32 14.95 -10.61 -6.15
C ARG A 32 15.94 -10.72 -7.31
N TRP A 33 15.47 -10.53 -8.53
CA TRP A 33 16.33 -10.56 -9.72
C TRP A 33 17.40 -9.47 -9.65
N ALA A 34 17.03 -8.24 -9.30
CA ALA A 34 17.98 -7.12 -9.20
C ALA A 34 19.03 -7.34 -8.09
N MET A 35 18.62 -7.92 -6.94
CA MET A 35 19.56 -8.30 -5.87
C MET A 35 20.55 -9.37 -6.32
N GLN A 36 20.14 -10.33 -7.17
CA GLN A 36 21.05 -11.35 -7.72
C GLN A 36 22.11 -10.76 -8.66
N GLN A 37 21.82 -9.64 -9.33
CA GLN A 37 22.76 -8.97 -10.23
C GLN A 37 23.63 -7.93 -9.53
N THR A 38 23.27 -7.50 -8.32
CA THR A 38 23.90 -6.39 -7.61
C THR A 38 24.16 -6.74 -6.15
N SER A 39 23.60 -5.97 -5.20
CA SER A 39 23.64 -6.26 -3.78
C SER A 39 22.40 -5.68 -3.09
N TYR A 40 22.07 -6.23 -1.92
CA TYR A 40 20.99 -5.71 -1.07
C TYR A 40 21.16 -4.22 -0.76
N ALA A 41 22.39 -3.78 -0.43
CA ALA A 41 22.68 -2.38 -0.12
C ALA A 41 22.42 -1.45 -1.31
N ILE A 42 22.77 -1.87 -2.53
CA ILE A 42 22.52 -1.07 -3.74
C ILE A 42 21.01 -0.95 -3.99
N ILE A 43 20.25 -2.04 -3.87
CA ILE A 43 18.80 -2.01 -4.02
C ILE A 43 18.14 -1.14 -2.94
N ALA A 44 18.65 -1.18 -1.71
CA ALA A 44 18.19 -0.32 -0.62
C ALA A 44 18.39 1.17 -0.95
N ILE A 45 19.55 1.53 -1.51
CA ILE A 45 19.88 2.91 -1.90
C ILE A 45 19.03 3.36 -3.09
N ILE A 46 18.92 2.55 -4.13
CA ILE A 46 18.10 2.88 -5.30
C ILE A 46 16.62 3.02 -4.91
N GLY A 47 16.13 2.13 -4.05
CA GLY A 47 14.76 2.14 -3.55
C GLY A 47 14.43 3.23 -2.53
N PHE A 48 15.39 4.07 -2.14
CA PHE A 48 15.25 5.02 -1.01
C PHE A 48 13.93 5.80 -1.03
N PHE A 49 13.61 6.50 -2.12
CA PHE A 49 12.39 7.30 -2.19
C PHE A 49 11.13 6.44 -2.15
N GLY A 50 11.14 5.30 -2.85
CA GLY A 50 10.02 4.36 -2.81
C GLY A 50 9.75 3.83 -1.40
N ILE A 51 10.79 3.38 -0.69
CA ILE A 51 10.71 2.83 0.66
C ILE A 51 10.25 3.92 1.65
N VAL A 52 10.78 5.13 1.55
CA VAL A 52 10.35 6.25 2.41
C VAL A 52 8.87 6.55 2.20
N ILE A 53 8.40 6.60 0.96
CA ILE A 53 6.96 6.82 0.66
C ILE A 53 6.13 5.65 1.17
N HIS A 54 6.61 4.41 1.05
CA HIS A 54 5.94 3.20 1.55
C HIS A 54 5.69 3.29 3.05
N GLU A 55 6.75 3.46 3.84
CA GLU A 55 6.63 3.53 5.30
C GLU A 55 5.90 4.80 5.76
N LEU A 56 6.10 5.93 5.08
CA LEU A 56 5.37 7.15 5.39
C LEU A 56 3.86 6.98 5.15
N SER A 57 3.47 6.21 4.15
CA SER A 57 2.06 5.91 3.88
C SER A 57 1.45 5.13 5.03
N HIS A 58 2.14 4.09 5.53
CA HIS A 58 1.74 3.35 6.72
C HIS A 58 1.57 4.28 7.91
N LEU A 59 2.55 5.16 8.15
CA LEU A 59 2.55 6.09 9.27
C LEU A 59 1.35 7.06 9.21
N ILE A 60 1.12 7.68 8.06
CA ILE A 60 0.02 8.64 7.86
C ILE A 60 -1.33 7.95 8.10
N ILE A 61 -1.55 6.78 7.51
CA ILE A 61 -2.81 6.08 7.65
C ILE A 61 -3.00 5.53 9.06
N ALA A 62 -1.94 5.06 9.72
CA ALA A 62 -2.00 4.63 11.11
C ALA A 62 -2.40 5.79 12.04
N ILE A 63 -1.87 6.99 11.83
CA ILE A 63 -2.26 8.20 12.57
C ILE A 63 -3.74 8.55 12.30
N LEU A 64 -4.18 8.50 11.04
CA LEU A 64 -5.57 8.78 10.67
C LEU A 64 -6.54 7.85 11.40
N PHE A 65 -6.22 6.56 11.48
CA PHE A 65 -7.02 5.58 12.21
C PHE A 65 -6.77 5.57 13.72
N HIS A 66 -6.03 6.54 14.26
CA HIS A 66 -5.76 6.69 15.70
C HIS A 66 -5.04 5.48 16.31
N HIS A 67 -4.12 4.86 15.57
CA HIS A 67 -3.22 3.86 16.10
C HIS A 67 -2.09 4.54 16.88
N ASN A 68 -1.63 3.89 17.94
CA ASN A 68 -0.50 4.36 18.71
C ASN A 68 0.80 3.88 18.05
N ILE A 69 1.58 4.83 17.51
CA ILE A 69 2.87 4.55 16.88
C ILE A 69 3.90 4.32 17.97
N THR A 70 4.48 3.13 18.03
CA THR A 70 5.47 2.77 19.06
C THR A 70 6.89 3.03 18.62
N ASP A 71 7.19 2.79 17.33
CA ASP A 71 8.51 3.01 16.75
C ASP A 71 8.41 3.01 15.22
N PHE A 72 9.26 3.75 14.53
CA PHE A 72 9.30 3.70 13.06
C PHE A 72 10.67 4.08 12.51
N LYS A 73 11.01 3.52 11.36
CA LYS A 73 12.10 3.96 10.50
C LYS A 73 11.65 3.95 9.06
N LEU A 74 11.72 5.11 8.42
CA LEU A 74 11.30 5.26 7.02
C LEU A 74 12.29 4.63 6.04
N TRP A 75 13.54 4.46 6.45
CA TRP A 75 14.56 3.79 5.67
C TRP A 75 15.72 3.34 6.56
N GLN A 76 16.25 2.14 6.32
CA GLN A 76 17.49 1.65 6.91
C GLN A 76 18.12 0.57 6.03
N ILE A 77 19.40 0.28 6.27
CA ILE A 77 20.08 -0.91 5.75
C ILE A 77 20.45 -1.76 6.96
N SER A 78 19.74 -2.86 7.15
CA SER A 78 19.91 -3.75 8.30
C SER A 78 20.26 -5.17 7.87
N ASN A 79 20.94 -5.90 8.75
CA ASN A 79 21.41 -7.27 8.48
C ASN A 79 20.26 -8.29 8.35
N ASP A 80 19.09 -7.97 8.91
CA ASP A 80 17.87 -8.78 8.82
C ASP A 80 17.06 -8.54 7.53
N GLY A 81 17.53 -7.62 6.67
CA GLY A 81 16.91 -7.32 5.38
C GLY A 81 15.73 -6.34 5.45
N VAL A 82 15.42 -5.79 6.62
CA VAL A 82 14.31 -4.84 6.82
C VAL A 82 14.68 -3.43 6.36
N LEU A 83 14.14 -3.01 5.23
CA LEU A 83 14.44 -1.70 4.62
C LEU A 83 13.77 -0.51 5.31
N GLY A 84 12.74 -0.76 6.12
CA GLY A 84 11.93 0.22 6.81
C GLY A 84 10.85 -0.48 7.61
N TYR A 85 10.24 0.21 8.57
CA TYR A 85 9.11 -0.30 9.33
C TYR A 85 8.32 0.82 10.03
N VAL A 86 7.04 0.57 10.25
CA VAL A 86 6.18 1.33 11.17
C VAL A 86 5.53 0.37 12.15
N ASN A 87 6.01 0.38 13.40
CA ASN A 87 5.42 -0.37 14.50
C ASN A 87 4.30 0.46 15.14
N HIS A 88 3.11 -0.12 15.20
CA HIS A 88 1.94 0.51 15.78
C HIS A 88 1.11 -0.50 16.57
N THR A 89 0.31 0.02 17.49
CA THR A 89 -0.63 -0.75 18.31
C THR A 89 -2.00 -0.10 18.26
N TYR A 90 -3.04 -0.90 18.45
CA TYR A 90 -4.43 -0.42 18.40
C TYR A 90 -5.29 -1.08 19.47
N ASN A 91 -6.36 -0.40 19.85
CA ASN A 91 -7.36 -0.91 20.75
C ASN A 91 -8.19 -1.99 20.04
N LYS A 92 -7.98 -3.24 20.46
CA LYS A 92 -8.71 -4.42 19.94
C LYS A 92 -10.21 -4.39 20.19
N ASN A 93 -10.74 -3.47 21.00
CA ASN A 93 -12.16 -3.26 21.19
C ASN A 93 -12.76 -2.20 20.24
N SER A 94 -11.93 -1.37 19.60
CA SER A 94 -12.39 -0.32 18.69
C SER A 94 -12.64 -0.84 17.27
N PHE A 95 -13.87 -0.71 16.79
CA PHE A 95 -14.20 -1.06 15.40
C PHE A 95 -13.42 -0.21 14.40
N TYR A 96 -13.34 1.10 14.65
CA TYR A 96 -12.68 2.07 13.77
C TYR A 96 -11.21 1.72 13.54
N GLN A 97 -10.47 1.42 14.62
CA GLN A 97 -9.05 1.08 14.51
C GLN A 97 -8.84 -0.28 13.84
N ARG A 98 -9.67 -1.29 14.17
CA ARG A 98 -9.57 -2.61 13.52
C ARG A 98 -9.83 -2.55 12.03
N PHE A 99 -10.86 -1.81 11.62
CA PHE A 99 -11.15 -1.51 10.22
C PHE A 99 -10.00 -0.76 9.54
N GLY A 100 -9.36 0.16 10.27
CA GLY A 100 -8.17 0.89 9.84
C GLY A 100 -7.02 0.00 9.39
N ASN A 101 -6.86 -1.19 9.95
CA ASN A 101 -5.78 -2.11 9.55
C ASN A 101 -5.81 -2.49 8.06
N VAL A 102 -6.99 -2.54 7.41
CA VAL A 102 -7.09 -2.76 5.96
C VAL A 102 -6.38 -1.63 5.21
N PHE A 103 -6.68 -0.39 5.59
CA PHE A 103 -6.13 0.79 4.93
C PHE A 103 -4.66 0.97 5.23
N ILE A 104 -4.22 0.67 6.45
CA ILE A 104 -2.79 0.66 6.79
C ILE A 104 -2.08 -0.35 5.90
N GLY A 105 -2.53 -1.61 5.84
CA GLY A 105 -1.92 -2.62 4.98
C GLY A 105 -1.86 -2.26 3.49
N LEU A 106 -2.85 -1.52 2.98
CA LEU A 106 -2.90 -1.03 1.60
C LEU A 106 -2.28 0.36 1.39
N ALA A 107 -1.88 1.06 2.46
CA ALA A 107 -1.46 2.46 2.40
C ALA A 107 -0.34 2.71 1.39
N PRO A 108 0.70 1.86 1.28
CA PRO A 108 1.79 2.08 0.33
C PRO A 108 1.36 2.06 -1.13
N ILE A 109 0.32 1.28 -1.47
CA ILE A 109 -0.21 1.21 -2.83
C ILE A 109 -0.81 2.57 -3.22
N PHE A 110 -1.58 3.18 -2.31
CA PHE A 110 -2.13 4.51 -2.53
C PHE A 110 -1.06 5.59 -2.52
N GLY A 111 -0.10 5.53 -1.60
CA GLY A 111 0.98 6.51 -1.50
C GLY A 111 1.90 6.51 -2.72
N LEU A 112 2.37 5.33 -3.14
CA LEU A 112 3.18 5.19 -4.36
C LEU A 112 2.37 5.50 -5.62
N GLY A 113 1.09 5.10 -5.68
CA GLY A 113 0.20 5.47 -6.78
C GLY A 113 0.02 6.99 -6.92
N LEU A 114 -0.17 7.69 -5.81
CA LEU A 114 -0.26 9.15 -5.78
C LEU A 114 1.07 9.81 -6.17
N ALA A 115 2.20 9.24 -5.74
CA ALA A 115 3.52 9.73 -6.13
C ALA A 115 3.76 9.57 -7.64
N VAL A 116 3.42 8.41 -8.21
CA VAL A 116 3.45 8.16 -9.66
C VAL A 116 2.56 9.15 -10.40
N TYR A 117 1.32 9.35 -9.95
CA TYR A 117 0.41 10.32 -10.55
C TYR A 117 1.00 11.74 -10.52
N SER A 118 1.58 12.16 -9.40
CA SER A 118 2.23 13.47 -9.24
C SER A 118 3.41 13.64 -10.20
N LEU A 119 4.18 12.58 -10.46
CA LEU A 119 5.25 12.60 -11.46
C LEU A 119 4.73 12.79 -12.89
N THR A 120 3.54 12.27 -13.21
CA THR A 120 2.95 12.49 -14.54
C THR A 120 2.58 13.96 -14.76
N LEU A 121 2.08 14.63 -13.73
CA LEU A 121 1.80 16.07 -13.76
C LEU A 121 3.09 16.89 -13.88
N PHE A 122 4.15 16.51 -13.16
CA PHE A 122 5.46 17.16 -13.24
C PHE A 122 6.10 17.06 -14.64
N MET A 123 5.77 16.00 -15.39
CA MET A 123 6.31 15.75 -16.72
C MET A 123 5.62 16.56 -17.83
N TYR A 124 4.54 17.29 -17.56
CA TYR A 124 3.80 18.06 -18.57
C TYR A 124 4.41 19.47 -18.80
N PRO A 125 4.64 19.92 -20.05
CA PRO A 125 4.50 19.18 -21.31
C PRO A 125 5.65 18.17 -21.54
N PRO A 126 5.39 17.03 -22.22
CA PRO A 126 6.35 15.95 -22.40
C PRO A 126 7.49 16.40 -23.34
N LEU A 127 8.60 16.83 -22.75
CA LEU A 127 9.78 17.27 -23.47
C LEU A 127 10.99 16.45 -23.03
N LEU A 128 11.84 16.09 -24.00
CA LEU A 128 13.17 15.52 -23.74
C LEU A 128 14.00 16.56 -22.98
N SER A 129 14.00 16.44 -21.66
CA SER A 129 14.61 17.38 -20.72
C SER A 129 15.13 16.64 -19.50
N TRP A 130 15.89 17.33 -18.64
CA TRP A 130 16.37 16.78 -17.36
C TRP A 130 15.23 16.20 -16.49
N ARG A 131 13.99 16.69 -16.66
CA ARG A 131 12.81 16.17 -15.97
C ARG A 131 12.56 14.70 -16.27
N LEU A 132 12.82 14.25 -17.50
CA LEU A 132 12.66 12.84 -17.88
C LEU A 132 13.61 11.93 -17.09
N LEU A 133 14.87 12.36 -16.92
CA LEU A 133 15.84 11.61 -16.13
C LEU A 133 15.40 11.49 -14.67
N VAL A 134 14.93 12.59 -14.08
CA VAL A 134 14.40 12.59 -12.71
C VAL A 134 13.21 11.65 -12.57
N VAL A 135 12.26 11.70 -13.50
CA VAL A 135 11.09 10.80 -13.49
C VAL A 135 11.51 9.34 -13.61
N ILE A 136 12.43 9.00 -14.52
CA ILE A 136 12.92 7.62 -14.68
C ILE A 136 13.61 7.15 -13.39
N CYS A 137 14.49 7.96 -12.81
CA CYS A 137 15.17 7.61 -11.55
C CYS A 137 14.17 7.37 -10.41
N LEU A 138 13.16 8.22 -10.27
CA LEU A 138 12.13 8.06 -9.23
C LEU A 138 11.22 6.86 -9.49
N MET A 139 10.85 6.59 -10.75
CA MET A 139 10.07 5.40 -11.10
C MET A 139 10.82 4.12 -10.73
N ILE A 140 12.13 4.04 -11.00
CA ILE A 140 12.95 2.91 -10.58
C ILE A 140 12.96 2.78 -9.06
N SER A 141 13.09 3.90 -8.34
CA SER A 141 13.04 3.91 -6.87
C SER A 141 11.70 3.39 -6.33
N PHE A 142 10.58 3.78 -6.94
CA PHE A 142 9.24 3.39 -6.52
C PHE A 142 8.98 1.90 -6.75
N VAL A 143 9.51 1.32 -7.84
CA VAL A 143 9.42 -0.13 -8.10
C VAL A 143 10.07 -0.92 -6.96
N PHE A 144 11.25 -0.51 -6.48
CA PHE A 144 11.91 -1.20 -5.37
C PHE A 144 11.26 -0.94 -4.00
N GLY A 145 10.51 0.15 -3.87
CA GLY A 145 9.73 0.48 -2.68
C GLY A 145 8.35 -0.18 -2.61
N PHE A 146 7.86 -0.84 -3.67
CA PHE A 146 6.48 -1.35 -3.72
C PHE A 146 6.25 -2.67 -2.96
N ASN A 147 7.32 -3.34 -2.52
CA ASN A 147 7.20 -4.66 -1.92
C ASN A 147 6.40 -4.63 -0.62
N LEU A 148 5.28 -5.36 -0.58
CA LEU A 148 4.52 -5.53 0.65
C LEU A 148 5.19 -6.57 1.56
N SER A 149 5.44 -6.14 2.79
CA SER A 149 6.02 -6.98 3.85
C SER A 149 4.99 -7.98 4.38
N ARG A 150 5.47 -8.97 5.14
CA ARG A 150 4.55 -9.88 5.87
C ARG A 150 3.67 -9.12 6.87
N ALA A 151 4.21 -8.07 7.50
CA ALA A 151 3.47 -7.25 8.45
C ALA A 151 2.32 -6.49 7.75
N ASP A 152 2.53 -6.02 6.54
CA ASP A 152 1.52 -5.32 5.73
C ASP A 152 0.33 -6.24 5.44
N TRP A 153 0.62 -7.47 5.05
CA TRP A 153 -0.39 -8.51 4.82
C TRP A 153 -1.13 -8.90 6.10
N ILE A 154 -0.41 -9.05 7.21
CA ILE A 154 -1.03 -9.40 8.51
C ILE A 154 -1.97 -8.28 8.97
N ASN A 155 -1.53 -7.01 8.88
CA ASN A 155 -2.38 -5.86 9.17
C ASN A 155 -3.62 -5.89 8.28
N PHE A 156 -3.45 -6.01 6.97
CA PHE A 156 -4.56 -6.10 6.03
C PHE A 156 -5.58 -7.17 6.46
N TRP A 157 -5.14 -8.41 6.69
CA TRP A 157 -6.03 -9.52 7.06
C TRP A 157 -6.73 -9.34 8.41
N TYR A 158 -6.11 -8.68 9.39
CA TYR A 158 -6.78 -8.34 10.65
C TYR A 158 -7.95 -7.37 10.46
N GLY A 159 -7.87 -6.48 9.46
CA GLY A 159 -8.94 -5.55 9.16
C GLY A 159 -10.05 -6.13 8.27
N VAL A 160 -9.76 -7.16 7.47
CA VAL A 160 -10.68 -7.73 6.47
C VAL A 160 -12.08 -8.04 7.04
N PRO A 161 -12.24 -8.73 8.19
CA PRO A 161 -13.58 -9.03 8.71
C PRO A 161 -14.43 -7.78 8.91
N PHE A 162 -13.83 -6.68 9.39
CA PHE A 162 -14.51 -5.41 9.61
C PHE A 162 -14.85 -4.71 8.29
N TYR A 163 -13.96 -4.80 7.30
CA TYR A 163 -14.22 -4.29 5.95
C TYR A 163 -15.38 -5.03 5.27
N LEU A 164 -15.46 -6.35 5.41
CA LEU A 164 -16.57 -7.15 4.87
C LEU A 164 -17.91 -6.82 5.55
N ILE A 165 -17.91 -6.49 6.84
CA ILE A 165 -19.10 -5.99 7.55
C ILE A 165 -19.54 -4.64 6.96
N ILE A 166 -18.62 -3.72 6.69
CA ILE A 166 -18.94 -2.44 6.05
C ILE A 166 -19.52 -2.65 4.66
N ILE A 167 -18.93 -3.52 3.83
CA ILE A 167 -19.50 -3.86 2.51
C ILE A 167 -20.94 -4.37 2.66
N PHE A 168 -21.18 -5.25 3.62
CA PHE A 168 -22.52 -5.78 3.86
C PHE A 168 -23.51 -4.67 4.26
N ILE A 169 -23.15 -3.81 5.22
CA ILE A 169 -23.99 -2.69 5.68
C ILE A 169 -24.30 -1.73 4.52
N VAL A 170 -23.28 -1.31 3.77
CA VAL A 170 -23.45 -0.41 2.62
C VAL A 170 -24.37 -1.02 1.57
N THR A 171 -24.25 -2.34 1.33
CA THR A 171 -25.14 -3.05 0.41
C THR A 171 -26.60 -3.01 0.85
N ILE A 172 -26.86 -3.25 2.15
CA ILE A 172 -28.21 -3.19 2.71
C ILE A 172 -28.78 -1.77 2.60
N ILE A 173 -28.00 -0.75 2.96
CA ILE A 173 -28.41 0.65 2.85
C ILE A 173 -28.76 0.99 1.40
N GLN A 174 -27.91 0.64 0.43
CA GLN A 174 -28.17 0.91 -0.97
C GLN A 174 -29.44 0.24 -1.46
N MET A 175 -29.74 -0.99 -1.01
CA MET A 175 -31.00 -1.65 -1.36
C MET A 175 -32.22 -0.91 -0.81
N LEU A 176 -32.14 -0.42 0.42
CA LEU A 176 -33.23 0.33 1.06
C LEU A 176 -33.46 1.68 0.36
N LEU A 177 -32.39 2.33 -0.09
CA LEU A 177 -32.46 3.61 -0.83
C LEU A 177 -32.91 3.44 -2.28
N LYS A 178 -32.61 2.31 -2.91
CA LYS A 178 -33.00 2.01 -4.30
C LYS A 178 -34.42 1.44 -4.39
N LYS A 179 -35.26 1.68 -3.38
CA LYS A 179 -36.64 1.24 -3.36
C LYS A 179 -37.51 2.21 -4.18
N ASP A 180 -37.29 2.17 -5.50
CA ASP A 180 -38.15 2.63 -6.60
C ASP A 180 -37.81 1.79 -7.84
#